data_AF-A0A357IC64-F1
#
_entry.id   AF-A0A357IC64-F1
#
_cell.length_a   1.000
_cell.length_b   1.000
_cell.length_c   1.000
_cell.angle_alpha   90.00
_cell.angle_beta   90.00
_cell.angle_gamma   90.00
#
_symmetry.space_group_name_H-M   'P 1'
#
loop_
_entity.id
_entity.type
_entity.pdbx_description
1 polymer ?
#
loop_
_entity_poly.entity_id
_entity_poly.type
_entity_poly.pdbx_seq_one_letter_code
_entity_poly.pdbx_strand_id
1 'polypeptide(L)'
;MIGSQATAYTINPFDEQNFVGSPVQVIAIAGAKGGIGKSSVAVNLAISLAQQDHRVMLMDASLGMANFDVLLNLQPAHNLSHV
;
A
#
# COMPACT_ATOMS: atom_id res chain seq x y z
N MET A 1 31.92 -20.98 -8.52
CA MET A 1 32.49 -19.62 -8.47
C MET A 1 31.59 -18.71 -9.30
N ILE A 2 30.97 -17.72 -8.64
CA ILE A 2 30.53 -16.38 -9.11
C ILE A 2 29.91 -16.27 -10.53
N GLY A 3 28.69 -15.78 -10.74
CA GLY A 3 27.85 -14.99 -9.83
C GLY A 3 26.38 -14.93 -10.26
N SER A 4 25.53 -14.94 -9.23
CA SER A 4 24.17 -14.44 -9.25
C SER A 4 24.21 -12.94 -9.53
N GLN A 5 23.82 -12.54 -10.73
CA GLN A 5 23.35 -11.18 -10.95
C GLN A 5 21.86 -11.20 -10.63
N ALA A 6 21.52 -10.88 -9.38
CA ALA A 6 20.19 -10.41 -9.05
C ALA A 6 20.00 -9.08 -9.80
N THR A 7 19.48 -9.15 -11.01
CA THR A 7 19.04 -7.96 -11.75
C THR A 7 17.93 -7.33 -10.91
N ALA A 8 18.25 -6.25 -10.22
CA ALA A 8 17.27 -5.43 -9.54
C ALA A 8 16.31 -4.87 -10.59
N TYR A 9 15.10 -5.42 -10.67
CA TYR A 9 14.01 -4.81 -11.42
C TYR A 9 13.69 -3.48 -10.73
N THR A 10 14.27 -2.39 -11.22
CA THR A 10 13.70 -1.06 -10.96
C THR A 10 12.46 -0.98 -11.84
N ILE A 11 11.35 -1.53 -11.35
CA ILE A 11 10.04 -1.27 -11.90
C ILE A 11 9.74 0.21 -11.67
N ASN A 12 9.74 1.00 -12.74
CA ASN A 12 9.19 2.35 -12.67
C ASN A 12 7.67 2.20 -12.56
N PRO A 13 7.05 2.54 -11.40
CA PRO A 13 5.63 2.32 -11.18
C PRO A 13 4.73 3.18 -12.08
N PHE A 14 5.31 4.06 -12.89
CA PHE A 14 4.61 4.93 -13.84
C PHE A 14 4.85 4.57 -15.30
N ASP A 15 5.43 3.41 -15.61
CA ASP A 15 5.54 2.94 -16.99
C ASP A 15 4.15 2.59 -17.56
N GLU A 16 3.58 3.51 -18.34
CA GLU A 16 2.27 3.38 -19.02
C GLU A 16 2.20 2.20 -20.00
N GLN A 17 3.36 1.75 -20.49
CA GLN A 17 3.51 0.73 -21.53
C GLN A 17 3.06 -0.68 -21.08
N ASN A 18 2.78 -0.90 -19.79
CA ASN A 18 2.35 -2.20 -19.23
C ASN A 18 0.89 -2.23 -18.75
N PHE A 19 0.11 -1.15 -18.92
CA PHE A 19 -1.25 -1.08 -18.40
C PHE A 19 -2.30 -1.58 -19.41
N VAL A 20 -2.32 -2.90 -19.65
CA VAL A 20 -3.41 -3.55 -20.40
C VAL A 20 -4.64 -3.66 -19.51
N GLY A 21 -5.44 -2.59 -19.44
CA GLY A 21 -6.90 -2.58 -19.24
C GLY A 21 -7.58 -3.41 -18.14
N SER A 22 -6.86 -3.96 -17.16
CA SER A 22 -7.50 -4.72 -16.08
C SER A 22 -8.12 -3.78 -15.05
N PRO A 23 -9.36 -4.05 -14.58
CA PRO A 23 -9.99 -3.23 -13.57
C PRO A 23 -9.21 -3.31 -12.26
N VAL A 24 -9.03 -2.16 -11.60
CA VAL A 24 -8.40 -2.10 -10.28
C VAL A 24 -9.33 -2.76 -9.26
N GLN A 25 -8.83 -3.77 -8.54
CA GLN A 25 -9.56 -4.36 -7.44
C GLN A 25 -9.54 -3.42 -6.23
N VAL A 26 -10.72 -3.10 -5.70
CA VAL A 26 -10.88 -2.25 -4.51
C VAL A 26 -11.38 -3.11 -3.34
N ILE A 27 -10.65 -3.07 -2.23
CA ILE A 27 -10.98 -3.82 -1.00
C ILE A 27 -11.19 -2.83 0.14
N ALA A 28 -12.40 -2.75 0.67
CA ALA A 28 -12.73 -1.93 1.83
C ALA A 28 -12.62 -2.76 3.12
N ILE A 29 -11.70 -2.40 4.02
CA ILE A 29 -11.60 -2.99 5.36
C ILE A 29 -12.36 -2.11 6.35
N ALA A 30 -13.56 -2.55 6.74
CA ALA A 30 -14.48 -1.77 7.56
C ALA A 30 -14.91 -2.51 8.84
N GLY A 31 -15.46 -1.78 9.81
CA GLY A 31 -16.05 -2.36 11.02
C GLY A 31 -16.46 -1.31 12.05
N ALA A 32 -17.47 -1.63 12.86
CA ALA A 32 -18.21 -0.67 13.68
C ALA A 32 -17.56 -0.32 15.04
N LYS A 33 -16.49 -1.01 15.43
CA LYS A 33 -15.82 -0.82 16.73
C LYS A 33 -14.36 -0.39 16.56
N GLY A 34 -13.89 0.43 17.50
CA GLY A 34 -12.47 0.76 17.67
C GLY A 34 -11.68 -0.46 18.16
N GLY A 35 -10.39 -0.54 17.82
CA GLY A 35 -9.49 -1.57 18.35
C GLY A 35 -9.64 -2.99 17.77
N ILE A 36 -10.57 -3.25 16.86
CA ILE A 36 -10.78 -4.59 16.27
C ILE A 36 -9.72 -5.02 15.23
N GLY A 37 -8.65 -4.23 15.04
CA GLY A 37 -7.55 -4.59 14.15
C GLY A 37 -7.69 -4.20 12.67
N LYS A 38 -8.67 -3.37 12.28
CA LYS A 38 -8.89 -2.95 10.88
C LYS A 38 -7.61 -2.44 10.19
N SER A 39 -6.93 -1.48 10.83
CA SER A 39 -5.71 -0.88 10.28
C SER A 39 -4.58 -1.89 10.16
N SER A 40 -4.42 -2.78 11.15
CA SER A 40 -3.43 -3.86 11.11
C SER A 40 -3.70 -4.84 9.96
N VAL A 41 -4.96 -5.22 9.75
CA VAL A 41 -5.34 -6.08 8.61
C VAL A 41 -5.07 -5.38 7.28
N ALA A 42 -5.48 -4.12 7.14
CA ALA A 42 -5.27 -3.35 5.92
C ALA A 42 -3.79 -3.21 5.55
N VAL A 43 -2.95 -2.85 6.51
CA VAL A 43 -1.49 -2.71 6.33
C VAL A 43 -0.85 -4.04 5.94
N ASN A 44 -1.11 -5.11 6.71
CA ASN A 44 -0.47 -6.40 6.43
C ASN A 44 -0.97 -7.04 5.12
N LEU A 45 -2.24 -6.84 4.77
CA LEU A 45 -2.77 -7.28 3.48
C LEU A 45 -2.06 -6.54 2.34
N ALA A 46 -1.90 -5.23 2.45
CA ALA A 46 -1.21 -4.44 1.43
C ALA A 46 0.26 -4.86 1.26
N ILE A 47 0.98 -5.09 2.37
CA ILE A 47 2.37 -5.57 2.34
C ILE A 47 2.45 -6.95 1.69
N SER A 48 1.57 -7.88 2.07
CA SER A 48 1.56 -9.25 1.52
C SER A 48 1.28 -9.26 0.01
N LEU A 49 0.35 -8.44 -0.45
CA LEU A 49 0.07 -8.28 -1.89
C LEU A 49 1.26 -7.65 -2.62
N ALA A 50 1.89 -6.62 -2.04
CA ALA A 50 3.08 -6.00 -2.63
C ALA A 50 4.28 -6.97 -2.70
N GLN A 51 4.44 -7.85 -1.71
CA GLN A 51 5.45 -8.91 -1.71
C GLN A 51 5.21 -10.01 -2.76
N GLN A 52 3.99 -10.09 -3.31
CA GLN A 52 3.61 -10.97 -4.41
C GLN A 52 3.63 -10.23 -5.77
N ASP A 53 4.38 -9.13 -5.85
CA ASP A 53 4.54 -8.29 -7.05
C ASP A 53 3.23 -7.62 -7.55
N HIS A 54 2.19 -7.54 -6.70
CA HIS A 54 1.02 -6.75 -7.03
C HIS A 54 1.28 -5.25 -6.86
N ARG A 55 0.71 -4.44 -7.77
CA ARG A 55 0.65 -2.99 -7.62
C ARG A 55 -0.45 -2.63 -6.62
N VAL A 56 -0.06 -2.17 -5.43
CA VAL A 56 -0.99 -1.90 -4.32
C VAL A 56 -0.97 -0.43 -3.95
N MET A 57 -2.16 0.16 -3.78
CA MET A 57 -2.36 1.43 -3.09
C MET A 57 -3.03 1.15 -1.75
N LEU A 58 -2.42 1.62 -0.66
CA LEU A 58 -3.02 1.61 0.67
C LEU A 58 -3.54 3.02 1.00
N MET A 59 -4.83 3.15 1.31
CA MET A 59 -5.47 4.42 1.59
C MET A 59 -6.11 4.41 2.99
N ASP A 60 -5.77 5.41 3.80
CA ASP A 60 -6.42 5.62 5.10
C ASP A 60 -7.69 6.45 4.89
N ALA A 61 -8.85 5.82 5.11
CA ALA A 61 -10.16 6.49 5.01
C ALA A 61 -10.63 7.08 6.35
N SER A 62 -9.86 6.95 7.43
CA SER A 62 -10.14 7.55 8.74
C SER A 62 -9.58 8.97 8.82
N LEU A 63 -10.23 9.90 8.13
CA LEU A 63 -9.90 11.32 8.18
C LEU A 63 -10.01 11.83 9.64
N GLY A 64 -8.86 12.15 10.25
CA GLY A 64 -8.77 12.69 11.62
C GLY A 64 -8.21 11.73 12.68
N MET A 65 -8.14 10.43 12.41
CA MET A 65 -7.50 9.43 13.27
C MET A 65 -6.65 8.48 12.41
N ALA A 66 -5.85 9.07 11.52
CA ALA A 66 -4.99 8.30 10.63
C ALA A 66 -3.98 7.51 11.48
N ASN A 67 -3.85 6.22 11.15
CA ASN A 67 -3.02 5.31 11.95
C ASN A 67 -1.89 4.68 11.12
N PHE A 68 -1.90 4.84 9.80
CA PHE A 68 -0.93 4.18 8.93
C PHE A 68 0.47 4.77 9.04
N ASP A 69 0.59 6.08 9.22
CA ASP A 69 1.87 6.74 9.49
C ASP A 69 2.55 6.20 10.75
N VAL A 70 1.80 6.02 11.85
CA VAL A 70 2.32 5.41 13.09
C VAL A 70 2.67 3.95 12.87
N LEU A 71 1.77 3.16 12.27
CA LEU A 71 1.97 1.71 12.07
C LEU A 71 3.13 1.40 11.12
N LEU A 72 3.39 2.26 10.14
CA LEU A 72 4.45 2.12 9.16
C LEU A 72 5.70 2.94 9.49
N ASN A 73 5.69 3.66 10.62
CA ASN A 73 6.76 4.59 11.03
C ASN A 73 7.14 5.60 9.93
N LEU A 74 6.13 6.21 9.32
CA LEU A 74 6.27 7.23 8.28
C LEU A 74 6.15 8.64 8.88
N GLN A 75 6.88 9.59 8.29
CA GLN A 75 6.76 11.02 8.59
C GLN A 75 6.33 11.78 7.32
N PRO A 76 5.04 11.69 6.94
CA PRO A 76 4.57 12.29 5.70
C PRO A 76 4.57 13.82 5.80
N ALA A 77 5.14 14.50 4.81
CA ALA A 77 5.12 15.96 4.72
C ALA A 77 3.71 16.51 4.44
N HIS A 78 2.88 15.73 3.75
CA HIS A 78 1.51 16.08 3.41
C HIS A 78 0.56 14.90 3.63
N ASN A 79 -0.71 15.21 3.85
CA ASN A 79 -1.81 14.26 4.02
C ASN A 79 -3.04 14.77 3.26
N LEU A 80 -4.15 14.02 3.31
CA LEU A 80 -5.36 14.37 2.57
C LEU A 80 -6.05 15.66 3.05
N SER A 81 -5.73 16.19 4.24
CA SER A 81 -6.30 17.44 4.75
C SER A 81 -5.50 18.69 4.37
N HIS A 82 -4.40 18.55 3.63
CA HIS A 82 -3.59 19.71 3.20
C HIS A 82 -4.25 20.57 2.11
N VAL A 83 -5.47 20.22 1.68
CA VAL A 83 -6.26 20.91 0.65
C VAL A 83 -7.59 21.40 1.19
#